data_AF-A0A2S7NW49-F1
#
_entry.id   AF-A0A2S7NW49-F1
#
_cell.length_a   1.000
_cell.length_b   1.000
_cell.length_c   1.000
_cell.angle_alpha   90.00
_cell.angle_beta   90.00
_cell.angle_gamma   90.00
#
_symmetry.space_group_name_H-M   'P 1'
#
loop_
_entity.id
_entity.type
_entity.pdbx_description
1 polymer ?
#
loop_
_entity_poly.entity_id
_entity_poly.type
_entity_poly.pdbx_seq_one_letter_code
_entity_poly.pdbx_strand_id
1 'polypeptide(L)'
;MDGIGVDKEISVGGLYHDSCIRTYIEFFKLLVQVYEYVFYTVLVVTMNIVYHHSTNLIAPEDIPNLTPESIRTRVVGSKLVLVVEQSMIMTIWGCKACLLCMYMKLT
;
A
#
# COMPACT_ATOMS: atom_id res chain seq x y z
N MET A 1 -0.25 48.61 -29.14
CA MET A 1 0.41 48.59 -27.82
C MET A 1 -0.08 47.36 -27.04
N ASP A 2 -0.08 46.18 -27.68
CA ASP A 2 -1.01 45.08 -27.29
C ASP A 2 -0.31 43.76 -26.92
N GLY A 3 1.02 43.71 -26.87
CA GLY A 3 1.76 42.50 -26.49
C GLY A 3 1.72 42.20 -24.97
N ILE A 4 1.77 43.25 -24.14
CA ILE A 4 1.86 43.13 -22.68
C ILE A 4 0.60 42.48 -22.05
N GLY A 5 -0.57 42.62 -22.69
CA GLY A 5 -1.82 42.00 -22.23
C GLY A 5 -1.88 40.50 -22.52
N VAL A 6 -1.45 40.10 -23.72
CA VAL A 6 -1.40 38.69 -24.16
C VAL A 6 -0.35 37.92 -23.36
N ASP A 7 0.82 38.52 -23.12
CA ASP A 7 1.88 37.89 -22.30
C ASP A 7 1.42 37.65 -20.85
N LYS A 8 0.60 38.56 -20.29
CA LYS A 8 0.01 38.40 -18.95
C LYS A 8 -1.04 37.30 -18.90
N GLU A 9 -1.92 37.19 -19.89
CA GLU A 9 -2.90 36.10 -19.95
C GLU A 9 -2.23 34.72 -20.11
N ILE A 10 -1.21 34.62 -20.97
CA ILE A 10 -0.42 33.39 -21.14
C ILE A 10 0.29 33.03 -19.83
N SER A 11 0.88 34.02 -19.14
CA SER A 11 1.54 33.80 -17.85
C SER A 11 0.57 33.37 -16.75
N VAL A 12 -0.62 33.99 -16.67
CA VAL A 12 -1.65 33.63 -15.67
C VAL A 12 -2.24 32.26 -15.97
N GLY A 13 -2.48 31.93 -17.24
CA GLY A 13 -2.93 30.60 -17.67
C GLY A 13 -1.93 29.49 -17.32
N GLY A 14 -0.63 29.74 -17.54
CA GLY A 14 0.44 28.82 -17.13
C GLY A 14 0.51 28.64 -15.62
N LEU A 15 0.41 29.73 -14.84
CA LEU A 15 0.38 29.67 -13.38
C LEU A 15 -0.83 28.88 -12.85
N TYR A 16 -2.00 29.05 -13.48
CA TYR A 16 -3.22 28.33 -13.12
C TYR A 16 -3.09 26.84 -13.42
N HIS A 17 -2.56 26.49 -14.60
CA HIS A 17 -2.29 25.12 -15.02
C HIS A 17 -1.31 24.41 -14.06
N ASP A 18 -0.19 25.05 -13.72
CA ASP A 18 0.78 24.48 -12.79
C ASP A 18 0.22 24.34 -11.36
N SER A 19 -0.66 25.25 -10.96
CA SER A 19 -1.37 25.17 -9.68
C SER A 19 -2.34 23.98 -9.66
N CYS A 20 -3.12 23.77 -10.72
CA CYS A 20 -3.97 22.58 -10.85
C CYS A 20 -3.15 21.29 -10.80
N ILE A 21 -2.05 21.20 -11.56
CA ILE A 21 -1.17 20.02 -11.56
C ILE A 21 -0.61 19.75 -10.17
N ARG A 22 -0.12 20.78 -9.47
CA ARG A 22 0.37 20.64 -8.09
C ARG A 22 -0.71 20.10 -7.17
N THR A 23 -1.94 20.62 -7.27
CA THR A 23 -3.07 20.13 -6.48
C THR A 23 -3.37 18.65 -6.76
N TYR A 24 -3.42 18.22 -8.02
CA TYR A 24 -3.63 16.81 -8.38
C TYR A 24 -2.53 15.89 -7.85
N ILE A 25 -1.28 16.32 -7.94
CA ILE A 25 -0.12 15.56 -7.45
C ILE A 25 -0.18 15.41 -5.93
N GLU A 26 -0.55 16.45 -5.17
CA GLU A 26 -0.68 16.35 -3.72
C GLU A 26 -1.85 15.43 -3.31
N PHE A 27 -2.99 15.47 -4.02
CA PHE A 27 -4.06 14.48 -3.80
C PHE A 27 -3.59 13.05 -4.08
N PHE A 28 -2.87 12.83 -5.19
CA PHE A 28 -2.32 11.52 -5.52
C PHE A 28 -1.36 11.01 -4.43
N LYS A 29 -0.49 11.87 -3.89
CA LYS A 29 0.41 11.54 -2.77
C LYS A 29 -0.34 11.08 -1.53
N LEU A 30 -1.42 11.79 -1.17
CA LEU A 30 -2.26 11.42 -0.03
C LEU A 30 -2.91 10.05 -0.25
N LEU A 31 -3.38 9.77 -1.46
CA LEU A 31 -3.95 8.46 -1.80
C LEU A 31 -2.92 7.33 -1.66
N VAL A 32 -1.68 7.54 -2.12
CA VAL A 32 -0.60 6.54 -1.98
C VAL A 32 -0.24 6.28 -0.52
N GLN A 33 -0.16 7.31 0.33
CA GLN A 33 0.09 7.14 1.76
C GLN A 33 -1.07 6.42 2.46
N VAL A 34 -2.32 6.85 2.23
CA VAL A 34 -3.50 6.19 2.82
C VAL A 34 -3.55 4.72 2.42
N TYR A 35 -3.28 4.41 1.14
CA TYR A 35 -3.19 3.06 0.64
C TYR A 35 -2.18 2.21 1.42
N GLU A 36 -0.95 2.69 1.58
CA GLU A 36 0.10 2.02 2.36
C GLU A 36 -0.36 1.77 3.80
N TYR A 37 -0.89 2.78 4.49
CA TYR A 37 -1.34 2.65 5.88
C TYR A 37 -2.44 1.61 6.06
N VAL A 38 -3.35 1.48 5.09
CA VAL A 38 -4.39 0.44 5.11
C VAL A 38 -3.76 -0.95 5.04
N PHE A 39 -2.87 -1.20 4.08
CA PHE A 39 -2.22 -2.50 3.94
C PHE A 39 -1.31 -2.83 5.12
N TYR A 40 -0.61 -1.83 5.67
CA TYR A 40 0.20 -2.02 6.88
C TYR A 40 -0.67 -2.39 8.08
N THR A 41 -1.84 -1.74 8.24
CA THR A 41 -2.78 -2.06 9.31
C THR A 41 -3.33 -3.48 9.16
N VAL A 42 -3.74 -3.85 7.94
CA VAL A 42 -4.19 -5.22 7.62
C VAL A 42 -3.10 -6.24 7.90
N LEU A 43 -1.85 -5.95 7.52
CA LEU A 43 -0.69 -6.78 7.80
C LEU A 43 -0.56 -7.03 9.30
N VAL A 44 -0.48 -5.97 10.11
CA VAL A 44 -0.30 -6.08 11.56
C VAL A 44 -1.46 -6.84 12.20
N VAL A 45 -2.71 -6.49 11.88
CA VAL A 45 -3.89 -7.16 12.45
C VAL A 45 -3.91 -8.64 12.08
N THR A 46 -3.68 -8.97 10.81
CA THR A 46 -3.71 -10.36 10.33
C THR A 46 -2.55 -11.17 10.91
N MET A 47 -1.37 -10.55 11.08
CA MET A 47 -0.22 -11.19 11.72
C MET A 47 -0.53 -11.60 13.17
N ASN A 48 -1.19 -10.70 13.92
CA ASN A 48 -1.62 -10.99 15.29
C ASN A 48 -2.66 -12.13 15.34
N ILE A 49 -3.56 -12.21 14.36
CA ILE A 49 -4.52 -13.32 14.26
C ILE A 49 -3.80 -14.63 13.91
N VAL A 50 -2.93 -14.62 12.90
CA VAL A 50 -2.18 -15.81 12.43
C VAL A 50 -1.30 -16.38 13.54
N TYR A 51 -0.77 -15.56 14.44
CA TYR A 51 0.01 -16.01 15.60
C TYR A 51 -0.74 -17.05 16.46
N HIS A 52 -2.07 -16.99 16.50
CA HIS A 52 -2.91 -17.94 17.24
C HIS A 52 -3.39 -19.15 16.42
N HIS A 53 -3.02 -19.23 15.14
CA HIS A 53 -3.41 -20.32 14.25
C HIS A 53 -2.19 -21.13 13.80
N SER A 54 -2.33 -22.45 13.76
CA SER A 54 -1.41 -23.29 13.01
C SER A 54 -1.58 -23.05 11.51
N THR A 55 -0.53 -23.25 10.71
CA THR A 55 -0.56 -23.03 9.25
C THR A 55 -0.27 -24.34 8.50
N ASN A 56 -0.15 -24.26 7.17
CA ASN A 56 0.22 -25.38 6.31
C ASN A 56 1.68 -25.84 6.54
N LEU A 57 2.49 -25.02 7.23
CA LEU A 57 3.84 -25.40 7.58
C LEU A 57 3.77 -26.43 8.73
N ILE A 58 4.11 -27.68 8.42
CA ILE A 58 4.09 -28.80 9.35
C ILE A 58 5.34 -29.65 9.14
N ALA A 59 5.95 -30.11 10.23
CA ALA A 59 7.05 -31.06 10.17
C ALA A 59 6.53 -32.46 9.77
N PRO A 60 7.29 -33.27 9.02
CA PRO A 60 6.84 -34.60 8.61
C PRO A 60 6.46 -35.51 9.80
N GLU A 61 7.16 -35.36 10.92
CA GLU A 61 6.90 -36.08 12.18
C GLU A 61 5.54 -35.77 12.84
N ASP A 62 4.93 -34.62 12.54
CA ASP A 62 3.66 -34.19 13.14
C ASP A 62 2.43 -34.62 12.31
N ILE A 63 2.64 -35.09 11.07
CA ILE A 63 1.56 -35.53 10.17
C ILE A 63 0.68 -36.64 10.78
N PRO A 64 1.24 -37.68 11.44
CA PRO A 64 0.43 -38.73 12.06
C PRO A 64 -0.48 -38.24 13.20
N ASN A 65 -0.15 -37.09 13.80
CA ASN A 65 -0.88 -36.51 14.93
C ASN A 65 -1.99 -35.54 14.49
N LEU A 66 -2.27 -35.43 13.20
CA LEU A 66 -3.31 -34.57 12.67
C LEU A 66 -4.70 -35.09 13.03
N THR A 67 -5.49 -34.22 13.67
CA THR A 67 -6.90 -34.46 13.96
C THR A 67 -7.74 -33.67 12.96
N PRO A 68 -9.02 -34.05 12.72
CA PRO A 68 -9.92 -33.27 11.86
C PRO A 68 -10.03 -31.80 12.30
N GLU A 69 -10.00 -31.54 13.60
CA GLU A 69 -10.04 -30.20 14.18
C GLU A 69 -8.76 -29.40 13.90
N SER A 70 -7.59 -30.04 14.03
CA SER A 70 -6.31 -29.37 13.75
C SER A 70 -6.16 -29.04 12.26
N ILE A 71 -6.64 -29.93 11.38
CA ILE A 71 -6.69 -29.68 9.93
C ILE A 71 -7.58 -28.46 9.63
N ARG A 72 -8.78 -28.38 10.22
CA ARG A 72 -9.69 -27.25 10.00
C ARG A 72 -9.06 -25.91 10.41
N THR A 73 -8.40 -25.88 11.57
CA THR A 73 -7.72 -24.68 12.07
C THR A 73 -6.54 -24.30 11.16
N ARG A 74 -5.76 -25.30 10.70
CA ARG A 74 -4.63 -25.09 9.78
C ARG A 74 -5.07 -24.53 8.43
N VAL A 75 -6.20 -24.98 7.89
CA VAL A 75 -6.75 -24.44 6.63
C VAL A 75 -7.05 -22.95 6.76
N VAL A 76 -7.63 -22.52 7.88
CA VAL A 76 -7.89 -21.09 8.15
C VAL A 76 -6.59 -20.31 8.28
N GLY A 77 -5.65 -20.78 9.11
CA GLY A 77 -4.35 -20.13 9.28
C GLY A 77 -3.59 -20.00 7.95
N SER A 78 -3.64 -21.02 7.10
CA SER A 78 -2.98 -21.02 5.79
C SER A 78 -3.55 -19.96 4.83
N LYS A 79 -4.88 -19.75 4.85
CA LYS A 79 -5.50 -18.69 4.04
C LYS A 79 -5.11 -17.31 4.54
N LEU A 80 -5.00 -17.14 5.87
CA LEU A 80 -4.60 -15.87 6.47
C LEU A 80 -3.11 -15.55 6.20
N VAL A 81 -2.24 -16.56 6.12
CA VAL A 81 -0.84 -16.35 5.71
C VAL A 81 -0.75 -15.72 4.32
N LEU A 82 -1.59 -16.14 3.36
CA LEU A 82 -1.63 -15.48 2.04
C LEU A 82 -2.02 -14.00 2.16
N VAL A 83 -2.98 -13.66 3.03
CA VAL A 83 -3.35 -12.25 3.28
C VAL A 83 -2.17 -11.47 3.88
N VAL A 84 -1.43 -12.07 4.81
CA VAL A 84 -0.19 -11.50 5.37
C VAL A 84 0.85 -11.26 4.27
N GLU A 85 1.14 -12.26 3.44
CA GLU A 85 2.15 -12.14 2.37
C GLU A 85 1.78 -11.06 1.35
N GLN A 86 0.52 -11.02 0.92
CA GLN A 86 0.06 -9.99 -0.02
C GLN A 86 0.09 -8.59 0.60
N SER A 87 -0.35 -8.45 1.85
CA SER A 87 -0.31 -7.16 2.55
C SER A 87 1.12 -6.68 2.81
N MET A 88 2.06 -7.58 3.07
CA MET A 88 3.48 -7.26 3.16
C MET A 88 4.04 -6.74 1.83
N ILE A 89 3.75 -7.42 0.71
CA ILE A 89 4.17 -6.98 -0.63
C ILE A 89 3.58 -5.59 -0.95
N MET A 90 2.28 -5.39 -0.72
CA MET A 90 1.63 -4.10 -0.98
C MET A 90 2.22 -2.99 -0.12
N THR A 91 2.56 -3.27 1.15
CA THR A 91 3.23 -2.32 2.03
C THR A 91 4.60 -1.93 1.48
N ILE A 92 5.44 -2.91 1.09
CA ILE A 92 6.79 -2.65 0.57
C ILE A 92 6.74 -1.80 -0.71
N TRP A 93 5.87 -2.16 -1.65
CA TRP A 93 5.72 -1.38 -2.89
C TRP A 93 5.09 -0.02 -2.64
N GLY A 94 4.16 0.09 -1.68
CA GLY A 94 3.60 1.36 -1.21
C GLY A 94 4.69 2.30 -0.67
N CYS A 95 5.56 1.82 0.22
CA CYS A 95 6.67 2.64 0.74
C CYS A 95 7.61 3.11 -0.39
N LYS A 96 7.92 2.25 -1.37
CA LYS A 96 8.73 2.65 -2.54
C LYS A 96 8.07 3.75 -3.35
N ALA A 97 6.76 3.62 -3.62
CA ALA A 97 5.99 4.65 -4.32
C ALA A 97 5.97 5.97 -3.53
N CYS A 98 5.81 5.91 -2.20
CA CYS A 98 5.87 7.07 -1.32
C CYS A 98 7.23 7.78 -1.40
N LEU A 99 8.35 7.03 -1.33
CA LEU A 99 9.70 7.58 -1.48
C LEU A 99 9.92 8.26 -2.84
N LEU A 100 9.47 7.65 -3.93
CA LEU A 100 9.56 8.25 -5.27
C LEU A 100 8.73 9.55 -5.36
N CYS A 101 7.53 9.56 -4.79
CA CYS A 101 6.67 10.75 -4.75
C CYS A 101 7.26 11.88 -3.89
N MET A 102 7.95 11.54 -2.79
CA MET A 102 8.68 12.50 -1.97
C MET A 102 9.91 13.04 -2.70
N TYR A 103 10.65 12.17 -3.39
CA TYR A 103 11.84 12.55 -4.16
C TYR A 103 11.51 13.55 -5.28
N MET A 104 10.37 13.39 -5.95
CA MET A 104 9.86 14.34 -6.96
C MET A 104 9.58 15.75 -6.42
N LYS A 105 9.59 15.98 -5.10
CA LYS A 105 9.53 17.34 -4.52
C LYS A 105 10.92 17.96 -4.32
N LEU A 106 11.96 17.13 -4.22
CA LEU A 106 13.33 17.55 -3.95
C LEU A 106 14.11 17.91 -5.23
N THR A 107 13.70 17.33 -6.36
CA THR A 107 14.28 17.60 -7.69
C THR A 107 13.31 18.49 -8.47
#